data_AF-A0A7N8YK45-F1
#
_entry.id   AF-A0A7N8YK45-F1
#
_cell.length_a   1.000
_cell.length_b   1.000
_cell.length_c   1.000
_cell.angle_alpha   90.00
_cell.angle_beta   90.00
_cell.angle_gamma   90.00
#
_symmetry.space_group_name_H-M   'P 1'
#
loop_
_entity.id
_entity.type
_entity.pdbx_description
1 polymer ?
#
loop_
_entity_poly.entity_id
_entity_poly.type
_entity_poly.pdbx_seq_one_letter_code
_entity_poly.pdbx_strand_id
1 'polypeptide(L)'
;MDGKINRFEWMHKNMHGHNLSASVDYLWFNIGSVDSFEHNLEIAHQEMGLNSTHKVPVYYSSESDGTLIFSVLPTLLVVGFLLFSTRHGPLAGGLGGSLRGSSFSMSESKAKVIKNNTGLSFKDVAGYEEAKLEIMEFVNCLKNSRQYQDLGAKIPKGAVLAGPPGTGKTLLAKATAGEANVPFITVNGSEFQEMFVGVGPARIRDMFTMARKNAPCILFIDEIDAVGRKRGAGNCGDQSEHENTLNQLLVEMDGFNCSTNVVVFAGTNRADILDPALMRPGRFDRHIYLGRPDLNGRASIFQVHLRPLKLDSSIDLEALARKLAALTPGFTGADIANVCNEAALIAARHLSRHISTKHFEQAVERTIRGLEKKSLILQLPERITVAYHEAGHAVVGWFLEHADPLLKVSIVPRGKGLGYKWYLPKEEYLFTQEQLFDRMCMMLGGRVAEQVFFHRITTGALDDLRKVTQSAYAQVVEFGMNEALGPVSFGMCKQGDIVFEKPFGEPTAQLIDHEVRLLIDAAFQRTLQLVIDKKEMVEKVAKHLLEKEILDKTDMMELLGPRPFKEKSS
;
A
#
# COMPACT_ATOMS: atom_id res chain seq x y z
N MET A 1 26.05 -28.38 -10.60
CA MET A 1 27.02 -29.16 -9.80
C MET A 1 27.11 -30.51 -10.47
N ASP A 2 27.93 -30.59 -11.52
CA ASP A 2 28.14 -31.80 -12.30
C ASP A 2 29.25 -32.59 -11.61
N GLY A 3 28.86 -33.63 -10.88
CA GLY A 3 29.77 -34.51 -10.14
C GLY A 3 30.57 -35.40 -11.07
N LYS A 4 31.67 -34.87 -11.63
CA LYS A 4 32.76 -35.71 -12.14
C LYS A 4 33.58 -36.19 -10.94
N ILE A 5 33.37 -37.44 -10.55
CA ILE A 5 34.18 -38.08 -9.51
C ILE A 5 35.54 -38.40 -10.13
N ASN A 6 36.53 -37.55 -9.88
CA ASN A 6 37.90 -37.79 -10.34
C ASN A 6 38.61 -38.70 -9.33
N ARG A 7 38.99 -39.91 -9.76
CA ARG A 7 39.71 -40.91 -8.96
C ARG A 7 41.15 -40.97 -9.39
N PHE A 8 42.07 -41.15 -8.44
CA PHE A 8 43.50 -41.30 -8.68
C PHE A 8 43.99 -42.64 -8.15
N GLU A 9 44.94 -43.27 -8.85
CA GLU A 9 45.49 -44.59 -8.55
C GLU A 9 47.01 -44.50 -8.42
N TRP A 10 47.58 -44.99 -7.32
CA TRP A 10 49.04 -44.99 -7.08
C TRP A 10 49.56 -46.42 -6.90
N MET A 11 50.67 -46.76 -7.59
CA MET A 11 51.24 -48.11 -7.64
C MET A 11 52.60 -48.15 -6.93
N HIS A 12 52.70 -48.86 -5.80
CA HIS A 12 53.98 -49.14 -5.16
C HIS A 12 54.53 -50.49 -5.64
N LYS A 13 55.67 -50.49 -6.35
CA LYS A 13 56.33 -51.72 -6.81
C LYS A 13 57.66 -51.92 -6.08
N ASN A 14 57.70 -52.81 -5.09
CA ASN A 14 58.95 -53.22 -4.45
C ASN A 14 59.78 -54.10 -5.42
N MET A 15 60.96 -53.62 -5.81
CA MET A 15 61.94 -54.36 -6.61
C MET A 15 62.79 -55.26 -5.72
N HIS A 16 62.40 -56.53 -5.53
CA HIS A 16 63.34 -57.65 -5.40
C HIS A 16 62.67 -58.95 -5.84
N GLY A 17 63.45 -59.80 -6.53
CA GLY A 17 62.97 -60.83 -7.43
C GLY A 17 62.39 -62.09 -6.78
N HIS A 18 61.76 -62.87 -7.68
CA HIS A 18 61.15 -64.20 -7.55
C HIS A 18 59.69 -64.28 -7.05
N ASN A 19 58.82 -64.49 -8.04
CA ASN A 19 57.57 -65.26 -8.05
C ASN A 19 56.84 -65.48 -6.72
N LEU A 20 55.94 -64.56 -6.39
CA LEU A 20 54.62 -64.82 -5.81
C LEU A 20 53.77 -63.57 -6.02
N SER A 21 52.49 -63.76 -6.32
CA SER A 21 51.47 -62.73 -6.58
C SER A 21 51.57 -61.54 -5.61
N ALA A 22 52.20 -60.45 -6.03
CA ALA A 22 52.17 -59.20 -5.29
C ALA A 22 50.80 -58.58 -5.51
N SER A 23 49.93 -58.72 -4.50
CA SER A 23 48.72 -57.90 -4.37
C SER A 23 49.14 -56.44 -4.33
N VAL A 24 48.97 -55.74 -5.45
CA VAL A 24 49.14 -54.29 -5.51
C VAL A 24 47.95 -53.70 -4.77
N ASP A 25 48.17 -53.17 -3.56
CA ASP A 25 47.14 -52.45 -2.83
C ASP A 25 46.94 -51.08 -3.49
N TYR A 26 45.76 -50.88 -4.04
CA TYR A 26 45.35 -49.61 -4.63
C TYR A 26 44.72 -48.72 -3.55
N LEU A 27 45.34 -47.57 -3.29
CA LEU A 27 44.78 -46.56 -2.39
C LEU A 27 43.91 -45.58 -3.19
N TRP A 28 42.62 -45.53 -2.87
CA TRP A 28 41.67 -44.62 -3.51
C TRP A 28 41.32 -43.47 -2.56
N PHE A 29 41.39 -42.23 -3.06
CA PHE A 29 40.84 -41.08 -2.36
C PHE A 29 40.13 -40.14 -3.34
N ASN A 30 39.13 -39.43 -2.86
CA ASN A 30 38.37 -38.47 -3.67
C ASN A 30 39.16 -37.17 -3.78
N ILE A 31 39.33 -36.71 -5.01
CA ILE A 31 39.95 -35.43 -5.31
C ILE A 31 38.86 -34.45 -5.73
N GLY A 32 38.91 -33.21 -5.22
CA GLY A 32 37.96 -32.15 -5.58
C GLY A 32 38.12 -31.68 -7.03
N SER A 33 39.31 -31.16 -7.37
CA SER A 33 39.68 -30.78 -8.73
C SER A 33 41.09 -31.29 -9.05
N VAL A 34 41.32 -31.65 -10.30
CA VAL A 34 42.61 -32.18 -10.77
C VAL A 34 43.72 -31.13 -10.57
N ASP A 35 43.45 -29.87 -10.91
CA ASP A 35 44.43 -28.77 -10.81
C ASP A 35 44.87 -28.52 -9.37
N SER A 36 43.94 -28.56 -8.41
CA SER A 36 44.29 -28.42 -6.98
C SER A 36 45.14 -29.58 -6.49
N PHE A 37 44.93 -30.79 -7.03
CA PHE A 37 45.72 -31.95 -6.66
C PHE A 37 47.14 -31.88 -7.22
N GLU A 38 47.32 -31.53 -8.50
CA GLU A 38 48.66 -31.34 -9.08
C GLU A 38 49.45 -30.29 -8.31
N HIS A 39 48.82 -29.17 -7.96
CA HIS A 39 49.47 -28.11 -7.20
C HIS A 39 49.93 -28.59 -5.82
N ASN A 40 49.05 -29.29 -5.08
CA ASN A 40 49.39 -29.83 -3.77
C ASN A 40 50.48 -30.91 -3.84
N LEU A 41 50.46 -31.74 -4.89
CA LEU A 41 51.45 -32.77 -5.12
C LEU A 41 52.81 -32.16 -5.49
N GLU A 42 52.82 -31.05 -6.25
CA GLU A 42 54.05 -30.31 -6.55
C GLU A 42 54.64 -29.65 -5.31
N ILE A 43 53.82 -29.04 -4.44
CA ILE A 43 54.27 -28.51 -3.14
C ILE A 43 54.85 -29.62 -2.27
N ALA A 44 54.18 -30.77 -2.15
CA ALA A 44 54.68 -31.89 -1.36
C ALA A 44 56.01 -32.44 -1.90
N HIS A 45 56.19 -32.50 -3.23
CA HIS A 45 57.46 -32.87 -3.84
C HIS A 45 58.58 -31.85 -3.56
N GLN A 46 58.25 -30.56 -3.46
CA GLN A 46 59.21 -29.51 -3.10
C GLN A 46 59.61 -29.58 -1.63
N GLU A 47 58.65 -29.82 -0.71
CA GLU A 47 58.93 -29.96 0.72
C GLU A 47 59.81 -31.19 1.04
N MET A 48 59.65 -32.29 0.29
CA MET A 48 60.46 -33.49 0.45
C MET A 48 61.84 -33.43 -0.23
N GLY A 49 62.21 -32.32 -0.87
CA GLY A 49 63.56 -32.08 -1.40
C GLY A 49 64.01 -33.09 -2.48
N LEU A 50 63.09 -33.61 -3.29
CA LEU A 50 63.38 -34.64 -4.28
C LEU A 50 63.96 -34.04 -5.57
N ASN A 51 65.13 -34.53 -6.00
CA ASN A 51 65.75 -34.17 -7.28
C ASN A 51 64.87 -34.62 -8.47
N SER A 52 64.92 -33.87 -9.58
CA SER A 52 64.02 -33.92 -10.75
C SER A 52 63.75 -35.32 -11.34
N THR A 53 64.63 -36.29 -11.08
CA THR A 53 64.55 -37.68 -11.56
C THR A 53 63.65 -38.59 -10.71
N HIS A 54 63.21 -38.16 -9.53
CA HIS A 54 62.35 -38.96 -8.63
C HIS A 54 60.93 -38.38 -8.44
N LYS A 55 60.44 -37.55 -9.37
CA LYS A 55 59.05 -37.07 -9.35
C LYS A 55 58.10 -38.20 -9.77
N VAL A 56 57.02 -38.41 -9.02
CA VAL A 56 55.98 -39.38 -9.36
C VAL A 56 55.21 -38.89 -10.58
N PRO A 57 55.18 -39.63 -11.72
CA PRO A 57 54.41 -39.23 -12.89
C PRO A 57 52.92 -39.49 -12.67
N VAL A 58 52.09 -38.52 -13.07
CA VAL A 58 50.63 -38.63 -13.09
C VAL A 58 50.18 -39.05 -14.49
N TYR A 59 49.41 -40.13 -14.59
CA TYR A 59 48.79 -40.58 -15.84
C TYR A 59 47.28 -40.36 -15.79
N TYR A 60 46.74 -39.75 -16.84
CA TYR A 60 45.31 -39.50 -16.98
C TYR A 60 44.66 -40.61 -17.81
N SER A 61 43.82 -41.43 -17.18
CA SER A 61 42.90 -42.34 -17.87
C SER A 61 41.48 -41.78 -17.79
N SER A 62 40.87 -41.49 -18.93
CA SER A 62 39.45 -41.14 -19.01
C SER A 62 38.64 -42.42 -19.18
N GLU A 63 38.13 -42.99 -18.09
CA GLU A 63 37.08 -44.01 -18.20
C GLU A 63 35.75 -43.31 -18.51
N SER A 64 35.24 -43.48 -19.74
CA SER A 64 33.91 -43.00 -20.08
C SER A 64 32.87 -43.98 -19.54
N ASP A 65 32.38 -43.74 -18.33
CA ASP A 65 31.17 -44.39 -17.84
C ASP A 65 30.03 -44.10 -18.83
N GLY A 66 29.26 -45.13 -19.22
CA GLY A 66 28.19 -45.13 -20.25
C GLY A 66 27.00 -44.17 -20.04
N THR A 67 27.19 -43.13 -19.25
CA THR A 67 26.34 -41.95 -19.01
C THR A 67 25.87 -41.25 -20.29
N LEU A 68 26.63 -41.33 -21.40
CA LEU A 68 26.21 -40.80 -22.70
C LEU A 68 25.02 -41.58 -23.31
N ILE A 69 24.85 -42.86 -23.00
CA ILE A 69 23.73 -43.66 -23.50
C ILE A 69 22.44 -43.31 -22.72
N PHE A 70 22.57 -43.08 -21.41
CA PHE A 70 21.43 -42.70 -20.56
C PHE A 70 20.92 -41.28 -20.81
N SER A 71 21.76 -40.35 -21.30
CA SER A 71 21.33 -38.99 -21.61
C SER A 71 20.59 -38.86 -22.96
N VAL A 72 20.83 -39.79 -23.89
CA VAL A 72 20.21 -39.79 -25.24
C VAL A 72 18.91 -40.62 -25.29
N LEU A 73 18.69 -41.50 -24.31
CA LEU A 73 17.48 -42.33 -24.22
C LEU A 73 16.16 -41.52 -24.11
N PRO A 74 16.07 -40.44 -23.30
CA PRO A 74 14.83 -39.68 -23.15
C PRO A 74 14.46 -38.92 -24.43
N THR A 75 15.45 -38.39 -25.16
CA THR A 75 15.23 -37.65 -26.41
C THR A 75 14.79 -38.59 -27.54
N LEU A 76 15.37 -39.79 -27.62
CA LEU A 76 14.92 -40.82 -28.58
C LEU A 76 13.50 -41.32 -28.30
N LEU A 77 13.09 -41.46 -27.03
CA LEU A 77 11.71 -41.85 -26.68
C LEU A 77 10.69 -40.81 -27.12
N VAL A 78 10.98 -39.52 -26.94
CA VAL A 78 10.07 -38.43 -27.36
C VAL A 78 9.96 -38.37 -28.88
N VAL A 79 11.08 -38.46 -29.60
CA VAL A 79 11.09 -38.48 -31.07
C VAL A 79 10.39 -39.73 -31.61
N GLY A 80 10.63 -40.90 -31.00
CA GLY A 80 9.96 -42.15 -31.35
C GLY A 80 8.45 -42.09 -31.12
N PHE A 81 8.00 -41.51 -30.00
CA PHE A 81 6.58 -41.31 -29.70
C PHE A 81 5.90 -40.36 -30.70
N LEU A 82 6.55 -39.26 -31.05
CA LEU A 82 6.05 -38.31 -32.06
C LEU A 82 5.96 -38.95 -33.46
N LEU A 83 6.94 -39.78 -33.84
CA LEU A 83 6.92 -40.50 -35.12
C LEU A 83 5.91 -41.65 -35.12
N PHE A 84 5.68 -42.31 -33.98
CA PHE A 84 4.63 -43.33 -33.85
C PHE A 84 3.23 -42.73 -33.93
N SER A 85 3.01 -41.57 -33.29
CA SER A 85 1.73 -40.84 -33.32
C SER A 85 1.40 -40.25 -34.70
N THR A 86 2.38 -40.06 -35.58
CA THR A 86 2.17 -39.54 -36.94
C THR A 86 2.02 -40.65 -37.98
N ARG A 87 2.57 -41.85 -37.72
CA ARG A 87 2.41 -43.03 -38.59
C ARG A 87 1.15 -43.85 -38.31
N HIS A 88 0.59 -43.76 -37.10
CA HIS A 88 -0.75 -44.24 -36.81
C HIS A 88 -1.76 -43.10 -37.01
N GLY A 89 -2.16 -42.87 -38.27
CA GLY A 89 -3.36 -42.09 -38.57
C GLY A 89 -4.62 -42.70 -37.93
N PRO A 90 -5.68 -41.90 -37.72
CA PRO A 90 -6.82 -42.28 -36.90
C PRO A 90 -7.73 -43.28 -37.64
N LEU A 91 -7.87 -44.48 -37.10
CA LEU A 91 -8.94 -45.43 -37.43
C LEU A 91 -10.05 -45.25 -36.37
N ALA A 92 -10.94 -44.27 -36.52
CA ALA A 92 -12.13 -44.21 -37.38
C ALA A 92 -13.37 -44.90 -36.77
N GLY A 93 -14.40 -44.11 -36.44
CA GLY A 93 -15.75 -44.63 -36.27
C GLY A 93 -16.76 -43.71 -35.57
N GLY A 94 -17.25 -42.67 -36.25
CA GLY A 94 -18.61 -42.15 -36.01
C GLY A 94 -18.76 -40.65 -35.71
N LEU A 95 -19.60 -40.01 -36.52
CA LEU A 95 -20.17 -38.65 -36.41
C LEU A 95 -19.29 -37.47 -36.82
N GLY A 96 -19.66 -36.91 -37.97
CA GLY A 96 -19.17 -35.64 -38.46
C GLY A 96 -19.50 -34.49 -37.52
N GLY A 97 -18.58 -33.52 -37.48
CA GLY A 97 -18.78 -32.26 -36.76
C GLY A 97 -17.50 -31.75 -36.13
N SER A 98 -16.88 -30.76 -36.79
CA SER A 98 -16.08 -29.71 -36.16
C SER A 98 -14.90 -30.10 -35.26
N LEU A 99 -13.71 -30.25 -35.87
CA LEU A 99 -12.43 -30.00 -35.18
C LEU A 99 -11.59 -28.97 -35.96
N ARG A 100 -12.23 -27.84 -36.25
CA ARG A 100 -11.59 -26.53 -36.39
C ARG A 100 -11.70 -25.83 -35.02
N GLY A 101 -11.24 -26.51 -33.97
CA GLY A 101 -11.50 -26.17 -32.57
C GLY A 101 -10.23 -25.76 -31.81
N SER A 102 -10.01 -24.45 -31.73
CA SER A 102 -9.58 -23.76 -30.50
C SER A 102 -8.23 -24.14 -29.85
N SER A 103 -7.12 -23.76 -30.49
CA SER A 103 -5.86 -23.41 -29.78
C SER A 103 -5.57 -21.89 -29.78
N PHE A 104 -6.54 -21.07 -30.21
CA PHE A 104 -6.45 -19.61 -30.34
C PHE A 104 -7.39 -18.82 -29.40
N SER A 105 -8.05 -19.46 -28.44
CA SER A 105 -9.06 -18.80 -27.58
C SER A 105 -8.48 -18.06 -26.35
N MET A 106 -7.17 -17.86 -26.26
CA MET A 106 -6.53 -17.12 -25.15
C MET A 106 -6.48 -15.58 -25.38
N SER A 107 -7.32 -15.04 -26.27
CA SER A 107 -7.31 -13.60 -26.62
C SER A 107 -8.57 -12.83 -26.22
N GLU A 108 -9.67 -13.49 -25.85
CA GLU A 108 -10.91 -12.76 -25.55
C GLU A 108 -10.79 -11.93 -24.27
N SER A 109 -11.04 -10.62 -24.37
CA SER A 109 -11.07 -9.71 -23.23
C SER A 109 -12.14 -10.15 -22.22
N LYS A 110 -11.78 -10.37 -20.95
CA LYS A 110 -12.71 -10.65 -19.83
C LYS A 110 -13.49 -9.41 -19.37
N ALA A 111 -13.72 -8.44 -20.26
CA ALA A 111 -14.44 -7.23 -19.95
C ALA A 111 -15.89 -7.56 -19.54
N LYS A 112 -16.27 -7.18 -18.32
CA LYS A 112 -17.65 -7.37 -17.83
C LYS A 112 -18.51 -6.25 -18.38
N VAL A 113 -19.40 -6.58 -19.30
CA VAL A 113 -20.42 -5.63 -19.78
C VAL A 113 -21.65 -5.71 -18.89
N ILE A 114 -21.91 -4.62 -18.19
CA ILE A 114 -23.15 -4.44 -17.45
C ILE A 114 -24.13 -3.76 -18.41
N LYS A 115 -24.95 -4.57 -19.10
CA LYS A 115 -25.94 -4.09 -20.09
C LYS A 115 -27.19 -3.46 -19.46
N ASN A 116 -27.46 -3.74 -18.18
CA ASN A 116 -28.64 -3.27 -17.48
C ASN A 116 -28.28 -2.13 -16.52
N ASN A 117 -29.24 -1.21 -16.32
CA ASN A 117 -29.11 -0.05 -15.43
C ASN A 117 -28.43 -0.45 -14.12
N THR A 118 -27.33 0.23 -13.77
CA THR A 118 -26.49 -0.10 -12.60
C THR A 118 -27.26 0.01 -11.28
N GLY A 119 -28.47 0.59 -11.29
CA GLY A 119 -29.31 0.83 -10.12
C GLY A 119 -28.74 1.93 -9.21
N LEU A 120 -27.62 2.54 -9.61
CA LEU A 120 -26.92 3.58 -8.88
C LEU A 120 -27.10 4.90 -9.63
N SER A 121 -27.54 5.91 -8.91
CA SER A 121 -27.75 7.27 -9.44
C SER A 121 -26.84 8.27 -8.71
N PHE A 122 -26.82 9.52 -9.17
CA PHE A 122 -26.10 10.57 -8.43
C PHE A 122 -26.66 10.85 -7.02
N LYS A 123 -27.84 10.29 -6.67
CA LYS A 123 -28.40 10.36 -5.32
C LYS A 123 -27.66 9.46 -4.32
N ASP A 124 -26.97 8.43 -4.82
CA ASP A 124 -26.23 7.46 -4.02
C ASP A 124 -24.76 7.85 -3.86
N VAL A 125 -24.27 8.77 -4.69
CA VAL A 125 -23.01 9.48 -4.46
C VAL A 125 -23.32 10.69 -3.60
N ALA A 126 -22.67 10.86 -2.46
CA ALA A 126 -22.80 12.07 -1.64
C ALA A 126 -21.47 12.82 -1.57
N GLY A 127 -21.55 14.15 -1.39
CA GLY A 127 -20.39 15.04 -1.46
C GLY A 127 -19.86 15.27 -2.89
N TYR A 128 -18.70 15.90 -2.97
CA TYR A 128 -17.97 16.23 -4.21
C TYR A 128 -18.82 16.94 -5.27
N GLU A 129 -19.47 18.03 -4.89
CA GLU A 129 -20.35 18.79 -5.79
C GLU A 129 -19.61 19.30 -7.03
N GLU A 130 -18.37 19.78 -6.86
CA GLU A 130 -17.50 20.23 -7.95
C GLU A 130 -17.23 19.12 -8.96
N ALA A 131 -16.81 17.94 -8.49
CA ALA A 131 -16.55 16.79 -9.34
C ALA A 131 -17.82 16.29 -10.05
N LYS A 132 -18.99 16.36 -9.38
CA LYS A 132 -20.27 16.02 -10.00
C LYS A 132 -20.65 17.00 -11.10
N LEU A 133 -20.41 18.30 -10.93
CA LEU A 133 -20.70 19.31 -11.94
C LEU A 133 -19.88 19.06 -13.22
N GLU A 134 -18.58 18.77 -13.10
CA GLU A 134 -17.76 18.43 -14.26
C GLU A 134 -18.23 17.15 -14.96
N ILE A 135 -18.65 16.14 -14.19
CA ILE A 135 -19.14 14.88 -14.75
C ILE A 135 -20.55 15.02 -15.36
N MET A 136 -21.37 15.93 -14.85
CA MET A 136 -22.69 16.22 -15.42
C MET A 136 -22.59 16.73 -16.86
N GLU A 137 -21.50 17.40 -17.24
CA GLU A 137 -21.26 17.76 -18.65
C GLU A 137 -21.19 16.51 -19.54
N PHE A 138 -20.50 15.45 -19.11
CA PHE A 138 -20.42 14.20 -19.86
C PHE A 138 -21.79 13.52 -19.98
N VAL A 139 -22.59 13.54 -18.90
CA VAL A 139 -23.96 13.01 -18.92
C VAL A 139 -24.84 13.80 -19.90
N ASN A 140 -24.74 15.13 -19.89
CA ASN A 140 -25.50 15.98 -20.81
C ASN A 140 -25.07 15.76 -22.26
N CYS A 141 -23.77 15.63 -22.51
CA CYS A 141 -23.23 15.28 -23.84
C CYS A 141 -23.77 13.93 -24.35
N LEU A 142 -23.87 12.92 -23.47
CA LEU A 142 -24.41 11.61 -23.83
C LEU A 142 -25.93 11.65 -24.08
N LYS A 143 -26.70 12.42 -23.29
CA LYS A 143 -28.16 12.58 -23.46
C LYS A 143 -28.52 13.44 -24.69
N ASN A 144 -27.81 14.54 -24.89
CA ASN A 144 -28.14 15.60 -25.86
C ASN A 144 -27.03 15.80 -26.91
N SER A 145 -26.47 14.71 -27.45
CA SER A 145 -25.33 14.76 -28.39
C SER A 145 -25.56 15.67 -29.61
N ARG A 146 -26.78 15.75 -30.15
CA ARG A 146 -27.13 16.61 -31.31
C ARG A 146 -26.90 18.08 -31.03
N GLN A 147 -27.31 18.57 -29.87
CA GLN A 147 -27.17 19.98 -29.49
C GLN A 147 -25.70 20.41 -29.48
N TYR A 148 -24.80 19.55 -28.98
CA TYR A 148 -23.37 19.81 -28.97
C TYR A 148 -22.75 19.74 -30.38
N GLN A 149 -23.20 18.80 -31.22
CA GLN A 149 -22.76 18.69 -32.61
C GLN A 149 -23.18 19.91 -33.44
N ASP A 150 -24.41 20.41 -33.26
CA ASP A 150 -24.94 21.59 -33.96
C ASP A 150 -24.15 22.86 -33.60
N LEU A 151 -23.68 22.95 -32.35
CA LEU A 151 -22.81 24.03 -31.87
C LEU A 151 -21.34 23.86 -32.29
N GLY A 152 -20.97 22.75 -32.94
CA GLY A 152 -19.59 22.44 -33.32
C GLY A 152 -18.69 22.09 -32.12
N ALA A 153 -19.27 21.84 -30.94
CA ALA A 153 -18.52 21.45 -29.76
C ALA A 153 -18.05 20.00 -29.88
N LYS A 154 -16.76 19.76 -29.65
CA LYS A 154 -16.20 18.41 -29.59
C LYS A 154 -16.51 17.81 -28.22
N ILE A 155 -17.05 16.59 -28.21
CA ILE A 155 -17.30 15.84 -26.99
C ILE A 155 -15.94 15.46 -26.38
N PRO A 156 -15.69 15.75 -25.09
CA PRO A 156 -14.47 15.30 -24.42
C PRO A 156 -14.42 13.77 -24.43
N LYS A 157 -13.29 13.21 -24.91
CA LYS A 157 -13.18 11.76 -25.16
C LYS A 157 -13.05 10.95 -23.87
N GLY A 158 -12.45 11.55 -22.84
CA GLY A 158 -12.31 10.89 -21.56
C GLY A 158 -11.91 11.79 -20.41
N ALA A 159 -12.03 11.25 -19.20
CA ALA A 159 -11.57 11.89 -17.98
C ALA A 159 -10.82 10.91 -17.08
N VAL A 160 -9.78 11.40 -16.41
CA VAL A 160 -9.11 10.68 -15.31
C VAL A 160 -9.73 11.11 -13.99
N LEU A 161 -10.21 10.14 -13.22
CA LEU A 161 -10.62 10.27 -11.82
C LEU A 161 -9.42 9.91 -10.94
N ALA A 162 -8.76 10.92 -10.40
CA ALA A 162 -7.59 10.76 -9.54
C ALA A 162 -7.96 10.97 -8.07
N GLY A 163 -7.31 10.28 -7.13
CA GLY A 163 -7.49 10.58 -5.70
C GLY A 163 -7.12 9.41 -4.80
N PRO A 164 -7.13 9.56 -3.47
CA PRO A 164 -6.86 8.48 -2.54
C PRO A 164 -7.77 7.25 -2.74
N PRO A 165 -7.36 6.04 -2.36
CA PRO A 165 -8.24 4.87 -2.39
C PRO A 165 -9.46 5.10 -1.49
N GLY A 166 -10.60 4.52 -1.85
CA GLY A 166 -11.82 4.61 -1.04
C GLY A 166 -12.62 5.91 -1.15
N THR A 167 -12.26 6.85 -2.04
CA THR A 167 -13.02 8.10 -2.27
C THR A 167 -14.24 7.94 -3.18
N GLY A 168 -14.49 6.74 -3.71
CA GLY A 168 -15.69 6.45 -4.51
C GLY A 168 -15.53 6.69 -6.01
N LYS A 169 -14.29 6.69 -6.55
CA LYS A 169 -14.01 6.85 -8.00
C LYS A 169 -14.86 5.92 -8.89
N THR A 170 -14.82 4.63 -8.59
CA THR A 170 -15.59 3.60 -9.32
C THR A 170 -17.11 3.76 -9.12
N LEU A 171 -17.53 4.24 -7.94
CA LEU A 171 -18.95 4.49 -7.62
C LEU A 171 -19.47 5.69 -8.42
N LEU A 172 -18.69 6.76 -8.51
CA LEU A 172 -19.01 7.95 -9.30
C LEU A 172 -19.13 7.60 -10.79
N ALA A 173 -18.19 6.84 -11.35
CA ALA A 173 -18.26 6.39 -12.75
C ALA A 173 -19.51 5.53 -13.04
N LYS A 174 -19.88 4.64 -12.11
CA LYS A 174 -21.11 3.84 -12.21
C LYS A 174 -22.39 4.67 -12.12
N ALA A 175 -22.39 5.70 -11.26
CA ALA A 175 -23.50 6.63 -11.11
C ALA A 175 -23.68 7.49 -12.38
N THR A 176 -22.58 7.90 -13.03
CA THR A 176 -22.62 8.60 -14.32
C THR A 176 -23.32 7.78 -15.39
N ALA A 177 -23.04 6.48 -15.45
CA ALA A 177 -23.70 5.57 -16.40
C ALA A 177 -25.18 5.37 -16.09
N GLY A 178 -25.54 5.24 -14.81
CA GLY A 178 -26.93 5.16 -14.37
C GLY A 178 -27.71 6.44 -14.69
N GLU A 179 -27.11 7.61 -14.47
CA GLU A 179 -27.75 8.90 -14.78
C GLU A 179 -27.94 9.11 -16.29
N ALA A 180 -26.94 8.71 -17.10
CA ALA A 180 -27.00 8.78 -18.56
C ALA A 180 -27.87 7.67 -19.18
N ASN A 181 -28.24 6.63 -18.42
CA ASN A 181 -28.92 5.42 -18.89
C ASN A 181 -28.19 4.75 -20.09
N VAL A 182 -26.86 4.68 -20.02
CA VAL A 182 -26.01 4.03 -21.04
C VAL A 182 -25.32 2.78 -20.48
N PRO A 183 -24.94 1.80 -21.32
CA PRO A 183 -24.18 0.63 -20.89
C PRO A 183 -22.85 1.03 -20.22
N PHE A 184 -22.51 0.31 -19.15
CA PHE A 184 -21.25 0.49 -18.43
C PHE A 184 -20.34 -0.72 -18.65
N ILE A 185 -19.18 -0.46 -19.25
CA ILE A 185 -18.14 -1.47 -19.50
C ILE A 185 -17.01 -1.19 -18.51
N THR A 186 -16.62 -2.18 -17.71
CA THR A 186 -15.57 -2.05 -16.70
C THR A 186 -14.46 -3.06 -16.94
N VAL A 187 -13.22 -2.57 -16.87
CA VAL A 187 -11.99 -3.38 -16.95
C VAL A 187 -11.01 -2.89 -15.89
N ASN A 188 -10.27 -3.79 -15.25
CA ASN A 188 -9.19 -3.43 -14.35
C ASN A 188 -7.85 -3.36 -15.14
N GLY A 189 -7.06 -2.32 -14.94
CA GLY A 189 -5.76 -2.10 -15.57
C GLY A 189 -4.76 -3.24 -15.35
N SER A 190 -4.84 -3.92 -14.20
CA SER A 190 -4.02 -5.10 -13.91
C SER A 190 -4.28 -6.28 -14.86
N GLU A 191 -5.47 -6.35 -15.48
CA GLU A 191 -5.80 -7.42 -16.45
C GLU A 191 -5.01 -7.31 -17.76
N PHE A 192 -4.36 -6.18 -18.02
CA PHE A 192 -3.52 -5.99 -19.20
C PHE A 192 -2.05 -6.35 -18.95
N GLN A 193 -1.66 -6.59 -17.69
CA GLN A 193 -0.32 -7.04 -17.35
C GLN A 193 -0.28 -8.57 -17.39
N GLU A 194 0.37 -9.14 -18.42
CA GLU A 194 0.57 -10.59 -18.53
C GLU A 194 2.00 -10.93 -18.93
N MET A 195 2.42 -12.16 -18.60
CA MET A 195 3.74 -12.68 -18.93
C MET A 195 3.94 -12.92 -20.43
N PHE A 196 2.86 -12.93 -21.21
CA PHE A 196 2.91 -13.23 -22.64
C PHE A 196 2.91 -11.96 -23.48
N VAL A 197 3.95 -11.86 -24.30
CA VAL A 197 4.15 -10.75 -25.22
C VAL A 197 2.97 -10.60 -26.19
N GLY A 198 2.43 -9.38 -26.30
CA GLY A 198 1.38 -9.05 -27.28
C GLY A 198 -0.05 -9.36 -26.85
N VAL A 199 -0.27 -10.02 -25.70
CA VAL A 199 -1.63 -10.27 -25.18
C VAL A 199 -2.26 -8.97 -24.65
N GLY A 200 -1.49 -8.11 -23.99
CA GLY A 200 -1.93 -6.82 -23.48
C GLY A 200 -2.52 -5.91 -24.58
N PRO A 201 -1.78 -5.62 -25.66
CA PRO A 201 -2.29 -4.84 -26.80
C PRO A 201 -3.53 -5.46 -27.45
N ALA A 202 -3.60 -6.78 -27.62
CA ALA A 202 -4.76 -7.45 -28.21
C ALA A 202 -6.04 -7.23 -27.38
N ARG A 203 -5.94 -7.36 -26.05
CA ARG A 203 -7.07 -7.12 -25.13
C ARG A 203 -7.58 -5.68 -25.18
N ILE A 204 -6.67 -4.71 -25.33
CA ILE A 204 -7.05 -3.31 -25.47
C ILE A 204 -7.88 -3.11 -26.75
N ARG A 205 -7.46 -3.69 -27.88
CA ARG A 205 -8.22 -3.61 -29.14
C ARG A 205 -9.60 -4.26 -29.01
N ASP A 206 -9.68 -5.41 -28.35
CA ASP A 206 -10.94 -6.12 -28.14
C ASP A 206 -11.89 -5.35 -27.23
N MET A 207 -11.37 -4.78 -26.14
CA MET A 207 -12.12 -3.88 -25.24
C MET A 207 -12.70 -2.69 -26.00
N PHE A 208 -11.90 -2.01 -26.82
CA PHE A 208 -12.38 -0.87 -27.61
C PHE A 208 -13.35 -1.30 -28.71
N THR A 209 -13.17 -2.47 -29.31
CA THR A 209 -14.13 -3.03 -30.26
C THR A 209 -15.47 -3.34 -29.60
N MET A 210 -15.45 -3.82 -28.36
CA MET A 210 -16.64 -4.04 -27.55
C MET A 210 -17.33 -2.72 -27.18
N ALA A 211 -16.58 -1.68 -26.82
CA ALA A 211 -17.12 -0.35 -26.57
C ALA A 211 -17.80 0.24 -27.82
N ARG A 212 -17.14 0.13 -28.98
CA ARG A 212 -17.71 0.57 -30.28
C ARG A 212 -19.04 -0.12 -30.60
N LYS A 213 -19.16 -1.42 -30.32
CA LYS A 213 -20.40 -2.19 -30.56
C LYS A 213 -21.57 -1.79 -29.66
N ASN A 214 -21.29 -1.24 -28.48
CA ASN A 214 -22.31 -0.85 -27.50
C ASN A 214 -22.52 0.67 -27.41
N ALA A 215 -22.01 1.45 -28.37
CA ALA A 215 -22.15 2.91 -28.37
C ALA A 215 -23.63 3.34 -28.50
N PRO A 216 -24.10 4.35 -27.75
CA PRO A 216 -23.35 5.15 -26.76
C PRO A 216 -23.12 4.38 -25.46
N CYS A 217 -21.87 4.36 -24.96
CA CYS A 217 -21.52 3.68 -23.71
C CYS A 217 -20.41 4.40 -22.95
N ILE A 218 -20.26 4.05 -21.67
CA ILE A 218 -19.15 4.48 -20.83
C ILE A 218 -18.19 3.31 -20.63
N LEU A 219 -16.92 3.53 -20.94
CA LEU A 219 -15.82 2.60 -20.69
C LEU A 219 -15.04 3.06 -19.47
N PHE A 220 -14.97 2.24 -18.42
CA PHE A 220 -14.22 2.52 -17.19
C PHE A 220 -13.02 1.59 -17.05
N ILE A 221 -11.83 2.17 -16.95
CA ILE A 221 -10.57 1.49 -16.69
C ILE A 221 -10.15 1.80 -15.25
N ASP A 222 -10.30 0.85 -14.33
CA ASP A 222 -9.81 1.01 -12.96
C ASP A 222 -8.30 0.74 -12.89
N GLU A 223 -7.60 1.30 -11.91
CA GLU A 223 -6.15 1.10 -11.72
C GLU A 223 -5.32 1.29 -13.00
N ILE A 224 -5.59 2.39 -13.72
CA ILE A 224 -4.90 2.69 -15.00
C ILE A 224 -3.38 2.84 -14.80
N ASP A 225 -2.91 3.11 -13.58
CA ASP A 225 -1.50 3.18 -13.22
C ASP A 225 -0.74 1.86 -13.45
N ALA A 226 -1.44 0.73 -13.54
CA ALA A 226 -0.86 -0.54 -13.96
C ALA A 226 -0.34 -0.50 -15.42
N VAL A 227 -1.02 0.22 -16.31
CA VAL A 227 -0.65 0.29 -17.75
C VAL A 227 -0.04 1.64 -18.11
N GLY A 228 -0.44 2.70 -17.41
CA GLY A 228 -0.11 4.09 -17.70
C GLY A 228 1.13 4.62 -16.99
N ARG A 229 1.97 3.77 -16.39
CA ARG A 229 3.17 4.20 -15.66
C ARG A 229 4.18 4.87 -16.61
N LYS A 230 4.71 6.03 -16.19
CA LYS A 230 5.74 6.78 -16.92
C LYS A 230 6.96 5.91 -17.18
N ARG A 231 7.51 6.04 -18.39
CA ARG A 231 8.76 5.44 -18.85
C ARG A 231 9.88 5.70 -17.84
N GLY A 232 10.39 4.65 -17.21
CA GLY A 232 11.49 4.72 -16.25
C GLY A 232 12.81 4.31 -16.90
N ALA A 233 13.90 5.00 -16.58
CA ALA A 233 15.24 4.75 -17.12
C ALA A 233 15.94 3.48 -16.54
N GLY A 234 15.23 2.35 -16.40
CA GLY A 234 15.70 1.14 -15.73
C GLY A 234 15.59 -0.14 -16.58
N ASN A 235 16.74 -0.60 -17.07
CA ASN A 235 17.15 -1.89 -17.66
C ASN A 235 16.11 -2.95 -18.12
N CYS A 236 16.21 -3.25 -19.42
CA CYS A 236 16.14 -4.55 -20.13
C CYS A 236 15.12 -5.61 -19.66
N GLY A 237 13.96 -5.64 -20.34
CA GLY A 237 13.16 -6.87 -20.53
C GLY A 237 11.67 -6.69 -20.25
N ASP A 238 11.32 -6.23 -19.06
CA ASP A 238 9.93 -6.19 -18.58
C ASP A 238 9.16 -4.92 -19.03
N GLN A 239 9.88 -3.86 -19.37
CA GLN A 239 9.27 -2.60 -19.82
C GLN A 239 8.66 -2.66 -21.22
N SER A 240 9.13 -3.55 -22.11
CA SER A 240 8.68 -3.53 -23.51
C SER A 240 7.20 -3.88 -23.63
N GLU A 241 6.67 -4.79 -22.81
CA GLU A 241 5.25 -5.16 -22.85
C GLU A 241 4.34 -4.07 -22.29
N HIS A 242 4.76 -3.45 -21.20
CA HIS A 242 4.04 -2.29 -20.65
C HIS A 242 3.99 -1.15 -21.67
N GLU A 243 5.10 -0.86 -22.33
CA GLU A 243 5.16 0.20 -23.35
C GLU A 243 4.32 -0.12 -24.58
N ASN A 244 4.37 -1.36 -25.07
CA ASN A 244 3.54 -1.80 -26.20
C ASN A 244 2.04 -1.68 -25.89
N THR A 245 1.65 -2.09 -24.68
CA THR A 245 0.27 -2.02 -24.18
C THR A 245 -0.19 -0.57 -24.04
N LEU A 246 0.65 0.30 -23.46
CA LEU A 246 0.37 1.74 -23.35
C LEU A 246 0.23 2.39 -24.72
N ASN A 247 1.16 2.15 -25.64
CA ASN A 247 1.10 2.73 -26.98
C ASN A 247 -0.17 2.28 -27.73
N GLN A 248 -0.61 1.03 -27.56
CA GLN A 248 -1.87 0.56 -28.13
C GLN A 248 -3.08 1.30 -27.54
N LEU A 249 -3.11 1.57 -26.24
CA LEU A 249 -4.14 2.41 -25.62
C LEU A 249 -4.16 3.81 -26.23
N LEU A 250 -2.99 4.42 -26.44
CA LEU A 250 -2.87 5.73 -27.07
C LEU A 250 -3.42 5.74 -28.51
N VAL A 251 -3.08 4.71 -29.30
CA VAL A 251 -3.54 4.58 -30.68
C VAL A 251 -5.06 4.42 -30.75
N GLU A 252 -5.66 3.60 -29.88
CA GLU A 252 -7.12 3.44 -29.84
C GLU A 252 -7.84 4.72 -29.38
N MET A 253 -7.25 5.46 -28.41
CA MET A 253 -7.79 6.74 -27.95
C MET A 253 -7.75 7.83 -29.05
N ASP A 254 -6.65 7.90 -29.79
CA ASP A 254 -6.48 8.84 -30.90
C ASP A 254 -7.37 8.44 -32.09
N GLY A 255 -7.54 7.13 -32.32
CA GLY A 255 -8.38 6.55 -33.37
C GLY A 255 -9.89 6.75 -33.22
N PHE A 256 -10.36 7.28 -32.09
CA PHE A 256 -11.77 7.69 -31.94
C PHE A 256 -12.08 8.91 -32.80
N ASN A 257 -12.95 8.72 -33.79
CA ASN A 257 -13.67 9.81 -34.43
C ASN A 257 -14.70 10.36 -33.44
N CYS A 258 -14.88 11.69 -33.38
CA CYS A 258 -15.85 12.34 -32.49
C CYS A 258 -17.31 11.89 -32.70
N SER A 259 -17.58 11.12 -33.77
CA SER A 259 -18.90 10.57 -34.10
C SER A 259 -19.26 9.31 -33.29
N THR A 260 -18.29 8.58 -32.74
CA THR A 260 -18.57 7.42 -31.87
C THR A 260 -18.76 7.95 -30.46
N ASN A 261 -20.02 8.08 -30.00
CA ASN A 261 -20.44 8.58 -28.68
C ASN A 261 -19.97 7.67 -27.51
N VAL A 262 -18.67 7.46 -27.38
CA VAL A 262 -18.03 6.62 -26.35
C VAL A 262 -17.21 7.54 -25.46
N VAL A 263 -17.44 7.45 -24.15
CA VAL A 263 -16.69 8.21 -23.14
C VAL A 263 -15.84 7.25 -22.33
N VAL A 264 -14.56 7.57 -22.17
CA VAL A 264 -13.60 6.76 -21.41
C VAL A 264 -13.28 7.40 -20.07
N PHE A 265 -13.62 6.74 -18.98
CA PHE A 265 -13.18 7.11 -17.63
C PHE A 265 -12.03 6.22 -17.18
N ALA A 266 -11.05 6.81 -16.52
CA ALA A 266 -9.94 6.07 -15.92
C ALA A 266 -9.82 6.39 -14.42
N GLY A 267 -9.73 5.38 -13.57
CA GLY A 267 -9.50 5.53 -12.13
C GLY A 267 -8.02 5.38 -11.80
N THR A 268 -7.45 6.28 -11.01
CA THR A 268 -6.09 6.13 -10.46
C THR A 268 -6.00 6.59 -9.01
N ASN A 269 -5.13 5.94 -8.25
CA ASN A 269 -4.73 6.42 -6.93
C ASN A 269 -3.52 7.37 -6.99
N ARG A 270 -2.76 7.34 -8.10
CA ARG A 270 -1.45 7.97 -8.24
C ARG A 270 -1.32 8.63 -9.61
N ALA A 271 -1.86 9.83 -9.72
CA ALA A 271 -1.75 10.62 -10.96
C ALA A 271 -0.30 11.07 -11.25
N ASP A 272 0.56 11.12 -10.23
CA ASP A 272 1.97 11.50 -10.31
C ASP A 272 2.81 10.55 -11.17
N ILE A 273 2.48 9.26 -11.19
CA ILE A 273 3.24 8.25 -11.95
C ILE A 273 2.73 8.11 -13.39
N LEU A 274 1.57 8.68 -13.74
CA LEU A 274 1.00 8.48 -15.07
C LEU A 274 1.85 9.13 -16.16
N ASP A 275 1.93 8.48 -17.32
CA ASP A 275 2.62 9.02 -18.50
C ASP A 275 1.92 10.32 -18.93
N PRO A 276 2.64 11.45 -19.02
CA PRO A 276 2.08 12.71 -19.51
C PRO A 276 1.42 12.60 -20.89
N ALA A 277 1.78 11.59 -21.69
CA ALA A 277 1.15 11.33 -22.98
C ALA A 277 -0.34 10.98 -22.85
N LEU A 278 -0.77 10.30 -21.79
CA LEU A 278 -2.19 9.99 -21.55
C LEU A 278 -3.00 11.25 -21.22
N MET A 279 -2.35 12.23 -20.57
CA MET A 279 -2.95 13.47 -20.09
C MET A 279 -3.02 14.57 -21.16
N ARG A 280 -2.64 14.28 -22.41
CA ARG A 280 -2.69 15.27 -23.50
C ARG A 280 -4.12 15.44 -24.01
N PRO A 281 -4.49 16.67 -24.45
CA PRO A 281 -5.76 16.91 -25.11
C PRO A 281 -5.96 16.00 -26.33
N GLY A 282 -7.16 15.45 -26.49
CA GLY A 282 -7.52 14.42 -27.46
C GLY A 282 -7.54 13.00 -26.87
N ARG A 283 -7.22 12.82 -25.58
CA ARG A 283 -7.20 11.54 -24.87
C ARG A 283 -8.00 11.65 -23.58
N PHE A 284 -7.33 11.86 -22.44
CA PHE A 284 -7.99 12.27 -21.22
C PHE A 284 -7.99 13.79 -21.10
N ASP A 285 -9.05 14.41 -21.59
CA ASP A 285 -9.19 15.87 -21.65
C ASP A 285 -9.48 16.50 -20.29
N ARG A 286 -10.11 15.72 -19.40
CA ARG A 286 -10.49 16.17 -18.05
C ARG A 286 -9.72 15.42 -16.97
N HIS A 287 -9.34 16.14 -15.94
CA HIS A 287 -8.64 15.62 -14.77
C HIS A 287 -9.42 16.00 -13.53
N ILE A 288 -10.14 15.04 -12.99
CA ILE A 288 -11.05 15.25 -11.86
C ILE A 288 -10.39 14.65 -10.63
N TYR A 289 -10.01 15.51 -9.69
CA TYR A 289 -9.41 15.07 -8.44
C TYR A 289 -10.49 14.88 -7.37
N LEU A 290 -10.63 13.64 -6.90
CA LEU A 290 -11.51 13.22 -5.82
C LEU A 290 -10.69 13.08 -4.54
N GLY A 291 -10.57 14.19 -3.81
CA GLY A 291 -9.88 14.26 -2.53
C GLY A 291 -10.60 13.51 -1.41
N ARG A 292 -10.15 13.71 -0.17
CA ARG A 292 -10.91 13.26 1.00
C ARG A 292 -12.13 14.18 1.20
N PRO A 293 -13.27 13.65 1.68
CA PRO A 293 -14.47 14.46 1.86
C PRO A 293 -14.35 15.40 3.07
N ASP A 294 -14.87 16.62 2.90
CA ASP A 294 -15.01 17.62 3.98
C ASP A 294 -16.06 17.20 5.01
N LEU A 295 -16.17 17.91 6.13
CA LEU A 295 -17.18 17.69 7.18
C LEU A 295 -18.61 17.52 6.60
N ASN A 296 -19.05 18.46 5.75
CA ASN A 296 -20.38 18.43 5.13
C ASN A 296 -20.52 17.27 4.14
N GLY A 297 -19.45 16.98 3.39
CA GLY A 297 -19.39 15.82 2.49
C GLY A 297 -19.53 14.51 3.26
N ARG A 298 -18.80 14.36 4.37
CA ARG A 298 -18.90 13.19 5.26
C ARG A 298 -20.29 13.05 5.86
N ALA A 299 -20.89 14.14 6.36
CA ALA A 299 -22.25 14.10 6.89
C ALA A 299 -23.24 13.59 5.83
N SER A 300 -23.12 14.07 4.59
CA SER A 300 -23.95 13.60 3.47
C SER A 300 -23.70 12.12 3.14
N ILE A 301 -22.44 11.66 3.18
CA ILE A 301 -22.08 10.25 2.96
C ILE A 301 -22.66 9.36 4.07
N PHE A 302 -22.58 9.79 5.34
CA PHE A 302 -23.23 9.11 6.45
C PHE A 302 -24.74 8.99 6.21
N GLN A 303 -25.42 10.04 5.77
CA GLN A 303 -26.86 9.97 5.48
C GLN A 303 -27.20 8.90 4.45
N VAL A 304 -26.40 8.75 3.38
CA VAL A 304 -26.61 7.69 2.38
C VAL A 304 -26.45 6.30 3.00
N HIS A 305 -25.40 6.07 3.79
CA HIS A 305 -25.12 4.77 4.40
C HIS A 305 -25.99 4.44 5.62
N LEU A 306 -26.61 5.44 6.26
CA LEU A 306 -27.55 5.26 7.37
C LEU A 306 -28.95 4.85 6.90
N ARG A 307 -29.38 5.22 5.68
CA ARG A 307 -30.69 4.86 5.11
C ARG A 307 -31.05 3.36 5.17
N PRO A 308 -30.16 2.42 4.81
CA PRO A 308 -30.47 0.99 4.87
C PRO A 308 -30.46 0.42 6.30
N LEU A 309 -29.99 1.17 7.30
CA LEU A 309 -29.80 0.66 8.66
C LEU A 309 -31.03 0.85 9.54
N LYS A 310 -31.26 -0.12 10.44
CA LYS A 310 -32.34 -0.05 11.43
C LYS A 310 -31.87 0.70 12.68
N LEU A 311 -32.05 2.01 12.66
CA LEU A 311 -31.72 2.88 13.78
C LEU A 311 -32.81 2.85 14.86
N ASP A 312 -32.48 3.38 16.04
CA ASP A 312 -33.47 3.67 17.08
C ASP A 312 -34.32 4.89 16.68
N SER A 313 -35.62 4.83 16.99
CA SER A 313 -36.62 5.87 16.67
C SER A 313 -36.37 7.21 17.36
N SER A 314 -35.58 7.21 18.44
CA SER A 314 -35.21 8.41 19.19
C SER A 314 -34.14 9.27 18.51
N ILE A 315 -33.47 8.73 17.48
CA ILE A 315 -32.29 9.34 16.87
C ILE A 315 -32.68 10.15 15.63
N ASP A 316 -32.37 11.45 15.64
CA ASP A 316 -32.39 12.25 14.43
C ASP A 316 -31.19 11.89 13.52
N LEU A 317 -31.50 11.47 12.30
CA LEU A 317 -30.54 11.08 11.27
C LEU A 317 -29.56 12.20 10.92
N GLU A 318 -30.04 13.45 10.85
CA GLU A 318 -29.19 14.58 10.47
C GLU A 318 -28.24 14.98 11.60
N ALA A 319 -28.75 15.04 12.82
CA ALA A 319 -27.92 15.29 14.00
C ALA A 319 -26.87 14.19 14.21
N LEU A 320 -27.25 12.91 14.02
CA LEU A 320 -26.32 11.79 14.11
C LEU A 320 -25.22 11.89 13.04
N ALA A 321 -25.61 12.11 11.79
CA ALA A 321 -24.66 12.20 10.68
C ALA A 321 -23.64 13.33 10.89
N ARG A 322 -24.09 14.51 11.37
CA ARG A 322 -23.20 15.62 11.72
C ARG A 322 -22.26 15.27 12.88
N LYS A 323 -22.78 14.65 13.95
CA LYS A 323 -21.96 14.20 15.08
C LYS A 323 -20.89 13.20 14.64
N LEU A 324 -21.25 12.20 13.83
CA LEU A 324 -20.30 11.19 13.35
C LEU A 324 -19.27 11.78 12.39
N ALA A 325 -19.68 12.69 11.49
CA ALA A 325 -18.76 13.38 10.59
C ALA A 325 -17.69 14.19 11.34
N ALA A 326 -18.05 14.80 12.47
CA ALA A 326 -17.10 15.47 13.36
C ALA A 326 -16.14 14.47 14.02
N LEU A 327 -16.62 13.31 14.47
CA LEU A 327 -15.78 12.29 15.13
C LEU A 327 -14.82 11.54 14.18
N THR A 328 -15.03 11.63 12.87
CA THR A 328 -14.23 10.92 11.86
C THR A 328 -13.48 11.86 10.89
N PRO A 329 -12.58 12.73 11.39
CA PRO A 329 -11.82 13.61 10.51
C PRO A 329 -10.87 12.81 9.61
N GLY A 330 -10.78 13.22 8.35
CA GLY A 330 -9.89 12.59 7.36
C GLY A 330 -10.32 11.22 6.84
N PHE A 331 -11.51 10.72 7.22
CA PHE A 331 -12.04 9.45 6.73
C PHE A 331 -12.47 9.54 5.27
N THR A 332 -12.24 8.47 4.51
CA THR A 332 -12.74 8.33 3.14
C THR A 332 -14.19 7.82 3.12
N GLY A 333 -14.85 7.87 1.96
CA GLY A 333 -16.21 7.35 1.82
C GLY A 333 -16.31 5.85 2.13
N ALA A 334 -15.29 5.07 1.74
CA ALA A 334 -15.19 3.65 2.08
C ALA A 334 -15.02 3.41 3.59
N ASP A 335 -14.23 4.23 4.27
CA ASP A 335 -14.06 4.13 5.73
C ASP A 335 -15.39 4.40 6.45
N ILE A 336 -16.15 5.40 5.99
CA ILE A 336 -17.48 5.73 6.53
C ILE A 336 -18.47 4.58 6.32
N ALA A 337 -18.48 3.97 5.12
CA ALA A 337 -19.29 2.79 4.84
C ALA A 337 -18.92 1.63 5.79
N ASN A 338 -17.63 1.45 6.05
CA ASN A 338 -17.14 0.43 6.98
C ASN A 338 -17.57 0.72 8.43
N VAL A 339 -17.50 1.96 8.89
CA VAL A 339 -18.00 2.36 10.23
C VAL A 339 -19.48 2.04 10.39
N CYS A 340 -20.30 2.35 9.38
CA CYS A 340 -21.73 2.06 9.40
C CYS A 340 -21.99 0.54 9.48
N ASN A 341 -21.23 -0.26 8.73
CA ASN A 341 -21.33 -1.71 8.76
C ASN A 341 -20.87 -2.31 10.10
N GLU A 342 -19.73 -1.86 10.63
CA GLU A 342 -19.22 -2.29 11.93
C GLU A 342 -20.17 -1.94 13.09
N ALA A 343 -20.83 -0.79 13.04
CA ALA A 343 -21.86 -0.42 14.03
C ALA A 343 -23.03 -1.41 14.03
N ALA A 344 -23.47 -1.86 12.84
CA ALA A 344 -24.49 -2.89 12.70
C ALA A 344 -24.00 -4.26 13.24
N LEU A 345 -22.76 -4.64 12.95
CA LEU A 345 -22.16 -5.88 13.46
C LEU A 345 -21.97 -5.88 14.98
N ILE A 346 -21.61 -4.72 15.57
CA ILE A 346 -21.55 -4.54 17.03
C ILE A 346 -22.95 -4.68 17.63
N ALA A 347 -23.95 -4.03 17.03
CA ALA A 347 -25.35 -4.15 17.47
C ALA A 347 -25.83 -5.60 17.47
N ALA A 348 -25.53 -6.34 16.39
CA ALA A 348 -25.87 -7.74 16.25
C ALA A 348 -25.18 -8.62 17.30
N ARG A 349 -23.90 -8.37 17.60
CA ARG A 349 -23.16 -9.08 18.66
C ARG A 349 -23.78 -8.90 20.04
N HIS A 350 -24.32 -7.71 20.33
CA HIS A 350 -25.05 -7.44 21.57
C HIS A 350 -26.52 -7.88 21.55
N LEU A 351 -26.96 -8.55 20.48
CA LEU A 351 -28.36 -8.95 20.27
C LEU A 351 -29.35 -7.77 20.40
N SER A 352 -28.90 -6.56 20.04
CA SER A 352 -29.74 -5.36 20.07
C SER A 352 -30.70 -5.35 18.89
N ARG A 353 -31.94 -4.91 19.13
CA ARG A 353 -32.98 -4.78 18.07
C ARG A 353 -32.76 -3.59 17.14
N HIS A 354 -32.05 -2.58 17.61
CA HIS A 354 -31.77 -1.31 16.92
C HIS A 354 -30.30 -0.90 17.15
N ILE A 355 -29.75 -0.13 16.22
CA ILE A 355 -28.40 0.43 16.34
C ILE A 355 -28.48 1.74 17.13
N SER A 356 -27.73 1.83 18.24
CA SER A 356 -27.66 3.02 19.08
C SER A 356 -26.43 3.87 18.76
N THR A 357 -26.40 5.12 19.23
CA THR A 357 -25.26 6.03 19.10
C THR A 357 -23.96 5.45 19.66
N LYS A 358 -24.03 4.74 20.79
CA LYS A 358 -22.89 4.05 21.42
C LYS A 358 -22.25 3.02 20.49
N HIS A 359 -23.04 2.36 19.63
CA HIS A 359 -22.52 1.36 18.72
C HIS A 359 -21.70 2.01 17.59
N PHE A 360 -22.11 3.19 17.13
CA PHE A 360 -21.33 3.97 16.18
C PHE A 360 -20.04 4.49 16.79
N GLU A 361 -20.06 5.00 18.02
CA GLU A 361 -18.86 5.46 18.72
C GLU A 361 -17.85 4.31 18.88
N GLN A 362 -18.31 3.12 19.28
CA GLN A 362 -17.47 1.91 19.33
C GLN A 362 -16.97 1.47 17.95
N ALA A 363 -17.78 1.61 16.90
CA ALA A 363 -17.37 1.29 15.53
C ALA A 363 -16.27 2.23 15.03
N VAL A 364 -16.40 3.53 15.30
CA VAL A 364 -15.35 4.53 14.96
C VAL A 364 -14.06 4.19 15.69
N GLU A 365 -14.11 3.94 17.00
CA GLU A 365 -12.93 3.56 17.77
C GLU A 365 -12.25 2.30 17.22
N ARG A 366 -13.06 1.28 16.89
CA ARG A 366 -12.59 0.02 16.34
C ARG A 366 -11.90 0.21 14.99
N THR A 367 -12.45 1.05 14.12
CA THR A 367 -11.86 1.33 12.79
C THR A 367 -10.53 2.07 12.91
N ILE A 368 -10.40 3.02 13.84
CA ILE A 368 -9.15 3.80 14.03
C ILE A 368 -8.07 2.99 14.77
N ARG A 369 -8.44 2.30 15.86
CA ARG A 369 -7.49 1.72 16.82
C ARG A 369 -7.37 0.19 16.74
N GLY A 370 -8.26 -0.46 16.00
CA GLY A 370 -8.29 -1.91 15.84
C GLY A 370 -9.01 -2.63 16.99
N LEU A 371 -8.80 -3.95 17.06
CA LEU A 371 -9.39 -4.83 18.05
C LEU A 371 -8.87 -4.57 19.46
N GLU A 372 -9.78 -4.56 20.42
CA GLU A 372 -9.49 -4.58 21.85
C GLU A 372 -8.95 -5.97 22.26
N LYS A 373 -7.79 -5.99 22.91
CA LYS A 373 -7.13 -7.22 23.34
C LYS A 373 -7.50 -7.57 24.78
N LYS A 374 -8.69 -8.14 24.96
CA LYS A 374 -9.14 -8.61 26.29
C LYS A 374 -8.28 -9.74 26.89
N SER A 375 -7.49 -10.43 26.06
CA SER A 375 -6.58 -11.49 26.51
C SER A 375 -5.26 -10.97 27.09
N LEU A 376 -4.86 -9.73 26.77
CA LEU A 376 -3.62 -9.17 27.27
C LEU A 376 -3.87 -8.55 28.65
N ILE A 377 -3.60 -9.30 29.70
CA ILE A 377 -3.69 -8.82 31.08
C ILE A 377 -2.34 -8.22 31.47
N LEU A 378 -2.30 -6.90 31.68
CA LEU A 378 -1.10 -6.18 32.13
C LEU A 378 -0.88 -6.40 33.62
N GLN A 379 0.39 -6.46 34.03
CA GLN A 379 0.72 -6.47 35.45
C GLN A 379 0.40 -5.11 36.09
N LEU A 380 0.12 -5.09 37.39
CA LEU A 380 -0.20 -3.85 38.11
C LEU A 380 0.84 -2.73 37.93
N PRO A 381 2.17 -2.95 38.05
CA PRO A 381 3.16 -1.89 37.84
C PRO A 381 3.20 -1.38 36.39
N GLU A 382 2.97 -2.26 35.41
CA GLU A 382 2.89 -1.88 34.00
C GLU A 382 1.64 -1.03 33.74
N ARG A 383 0.49 -1.45 34.28
CA ARG A 383 -0.78 -0.70 34.20
C ARG A 383 -0.66 0.68 34.85
N ILE A 384 0.03 0.78 35.98
CA ILE A 384 0.34 2.07 36.62
C ILE A 384 1.21 2.92 35.69
N THR A 385 2.26 2.35 35.11
CA THR A 385 3.15 3.08 34.20
C THR A 385 2.39 3.62 32.99
N VAL A 386 1.54 2.80 32.37
CA VAL A 386 0.67 3.20 31.26
C VAL A 386 -0.31 4.30 31.69
N ALA A 387 -0.93 4.19 32.87
CA ALA A 387 -1.85 5.22 33.35
C ALA A 387 -1.19 6.61 33.51
N TYR A 388 0.02 6.67 34.07
CA TYR A 388 0.77 7.92 34.18
C TYR A 388 1.27 8.44 32.83
N HIS A 389 1.68 7.53 31.93
CA HIS A 389 2.05 7.86 30.57
C HIS A 389 0.86 8.51 29.82
N GLU A 390 -0.31 7.86 29.82
CA GLU A 390 -1.52 8.35 29.16
C GLU A 390 -2.03 9.65 29.81
N ALA A 391 -1.98 9.77 31.14
CA ALA A 391 -2.32 10.99 31.87
C ALA A 391 -1.39 12.15 31.50
N GLY A 392 -0.09 11.89 31.30
CA GLY A 392 0.88 12.89 30.86
C GLY A 392 0.48 13.57 29.56
N HIS A 393 0.13 12.78 28.54
CA HIS A 393 -0.37 13.33 27.28
C HIS A 393 -1.69 14.09 27.44
N ALA A 394 -2.62 13.54 28.22
CA ALA A 394 -3.94 14.14 28.43
C ALA A 394 -3.84 15.52 29.09
N VAL A 395 -3.02 15.65 30.14
CA VAL A 395 -2.84 16.89 30.88
C VAL A 395 -2.06 17.92 30.08
N VAL A 396 -0.96 17.51 29.42
CA VAL A 396 -0.21 18.42 28.56
C VAL A 396 -1.09 18.94 27.42
N GLY A 397 -1.85 18.07 26.75
CA GLY A 397 -2.80 18.47 25.70
C GLY A 397 -3.92 19.39 26.21
N TRP A 398 -4.33 19.26 27.47
CA TRP A 398 -5.35 20.14 28.07
C TRP A 398 -4.85 21.58 28.28
N PHE A 399 -3.60 21.72 28.75
CA PHE A 399 -3.02 23.02 29.10
C PHE A 399 -2.26 23.73 27.97
N LEU A 400 -2.11 23.10 26.81
CA LEU A 400 -1.57 23.75 25.62
C LEU A 400 -2.68 24.45 24.83
N GLU A 401 -2.37 25.61 24.25
CA GLU A 401 -3.33 26.42 23.51
C GLU A 401 -3.68 25.79 22.16
N HIS A 402 -2.65 25.35 21.43
CA HIS A 402 -2.81 24.87 20.07
C HIS A 402 -2.96 23.34 19.96
N ALA A 403 -2.98 22.63 21.10
CA ALA A 403 -3.18 21.19 21.10
C ALA A 403 -4.62 20.81 20.68
N ASP A 404 -4.71 19.67 19.98
CA ASP A 404 -5.97 19.11 19.53
C ASP A 404 -6.83 18.70 20.75
N PRO A 405 -8.14 19.01 20.76
CA PRO A 405 -9.01 18.69 21.89
C PRO A 405 -9.10 17.18 22.14
N LEU A 406 -8.97 16.80 23.41
CA LEU A 406 -9.07 15.41 23.85
C LEU A 406 -10.54 15.00 24.01
N LEU A 407 -10.94 13.91 23.36
CA LEU A 407 -12.26 13.29 23.51
C LEU A 407 -12.27 12.22 24.59
N LYS A 408 -11.24 11.36 24.59
CA LYS A 408 -11.22 10.15 25.42
C LYS A 408 -9.80 9.66 25.66
N VAL A 409 -9.54 9.12 26.85
CA VAL A 409 -8.27 8.47 27.21
C VAL A 409 -8.57 7.08 27.76
N SER A 410 -7.77 6.09 27.39
CA SER A 410 -7.91 4.73 27.90
C SER A 410 -6.58 4.03 28.09
N ILE A 411 -6.50 3.22 29.15
CA ILE A 411 -5.37 2.32 29.42
C ILE A 411 -5.63 0.88 28.96
N VAL A 412 -6.69 0.67 28.18
CA VAL A 412 -7.06 -0.66 27.66
C VAL A 412 -6.24 -0.95 26.40
N PRO A 413 -5.54 -2.10 26.32
CA PRO A 413 -4.68 -2.41 25.19
C PRO A 413 -5.48 -2.64 23.90
N ARG A 414 -5.11 -1.91 22.83
CA ARG A 414 -5.72 -2.00 21.50
C ARG A 414 -4.65 -2.08 20.42
N GLY A 415 -4.80 -3.03 19.50
CA GLY A 415 -3.85 -3.22 18.40
C GLY A 415 -2.42 -3.41 18.89
N LYS A 416 -1.51 -2.48 18.54
CA LYS A 416 -0.09 -2.49 18.95
C LYS A 416 0.20 -1.68 20.22
N GLY A 417 -0.74 -0.87 20.71
CA GLY A 417 -0.57 0.00 21.87
C GLY A 417 -1.11 -0.60 23.17
N LEU A 418 -0.51 -0.20 24.30
CA LEU A 418 -0.95 -0.58 25.65
C LEU A 418 -2.01 0.37 26.23
N GLY A 419 -2.03 1.61 25.76
CA GLY A 419 -3.05 2.62 26.02
C GLY A 419 -3.30 3.44 24.75
N TYR A 420 -4.35 4.25 24.75
CA TYR A 420 -4.62 5.17 23.66
C TYR A 420 -5.34 6.44 24.11
N LYS A 421 -5.08 7.49 23.33
CA LYS A 421 -5.71 8.80 23.43
C LYS A 421 -6.50 9.06 22.17
N TRP A 422 -7.70 9.61 22.30
CA TRP A 422 -8.50 10.03 21.16
C TRP A 422 -8.59 11.54 21.15
N TYR A 423 -7.83 12.16 20.24
CA TYR A 423 -7.92 13.58 19.93
C TYR A 423 -8.89 13.79 18.79
N LEU A 424 -9.49 14.98 18.74
CA LEU A 424 -10.24 15.46 17.59
C LEU A 424 -9.39 16.50 16.85
N PRO A 425 -8.64 16.10 15.80
CA PRO A 425 -7.85 17.03 15.00
C PRO A 425 -8.70 18.15 14.42
N LYS A 426 -8.19 19.38 14.46
CA LYS A 426 -8.78 20.51 13.71
C LYS A 426 -8.53 20.32 12.21
N GLU A 427 -9.55 20.50 11.38
CA GLU A 427 -9.44 20.48 9.92
C GLU A 427 -8.86 21.80 9.38
N GLU A 428 -7.62 22.10 9.77
CA GLU A 428 -6.86 23.26 9.29
C GLU A 428 -5.82 22.79 8.26
N TYR A 429 -5.76 23.46 7.10
CA TYR A 429 -4.78 23.15 6.05
C TYR A 429 -3.42 23.84 6.29
N LEU A 430 -3.40 24.90 7.09
CA LEU A 430 -2.23 25.72 7.35
C LEU A 430 -1.84 25.56 8.82
N PHE A 431 -0.63 25.07 9.08
CA PHE A 431 -0.09 24.94 10.42
C PHE A 431 0.96 26.01 10.70
N THR A 432 0.88 26.66 11.86
CA THR A 432 1.92 27.59 12.33
C THR A 432 3.02 26.83 13.07
N GLN A 433 4.20 27.44 13.21
CA GLN A 433 5.31 26.87 13.98
C GLN A 433 4.90 26.59 15.43
N GLU A 434 4.15 27.49 16.07
CA GLU A 434 3.64 27.33 17.44
C GLU A 434 2.71 26.14 17.57
N GLN A 435 1.80 25.93 16.59
CA GLN A 435 0.89 24.78 16.59
C GLN A 435 1.65 23.45 16.46
N LEU A 436 2.67 23.39 15.60
CA LEU A 436 3.49 22.19 15.46
C LEU A 436 4.34 21.94 16.70
N PHE A 437 4.88 22.99 17.32
CA PHE A 437 5.67 22.91 18.54
C PHE A 437 4.82 22.44 19.74
N ASP A 438 3.59 22.93 19.89
CA ASP A 438 2.64 22.44 20.90
C ASP A 438 2.28 20.97 20.66
N ARG A 439 2.09 20.54 19.42
CA ARG A 439 1.86 19.12 19.09
C ARG A 439 3.06 18.25 19.46
N MET A 440 4.29 18.72 19.26
CA MET A 440 5.49 18.03 19.72
C MET A 440 5.52 17.90 21.24
N CYS A 441 5.20 18.99 21.97
CA CYS A 441 5.14 18.99 23.43
C CYS A 441 4.10 17.98 23.95
N MET A 442 2.90 17.95 23.36
CA MET A 442 1.85 16.98 23.68
C MET A 442 2.31 15.53 23.46
N MET A 443 3.05 15.24 22.38
CA MET A 443 3.58 13.89 22.13
C MET A 443 4.70 13.50 23.11
N LEU A 444 5.51 14.44 23.60
CA LEU A 444 6.54 14.16 24.61
C LEU A 444 5.96 13.97 26.03
N GLY A 445 4.71 14.39 26.25
CA GLY A 445 4.06 14.39 27.57
C GLY A 445 4.07 13.04 28.29
N GLY A 446 3.89 11.91 27.58
CA GLY A 446 3.90 10.58 28.19
C GLY A 446 5.28 10.20 28.75
N ARG A 447 6.34 10.39 27.96
CA ARG A 447 7.72 10.11 28.39
C ARG A 447 8.14 11.01 29.55
N VAL A 448 7.77 12.29 29.49
CA VAL A 448 8.08 13.26 30.56
C VAL A 448 7.38 12.86 31.85
N ALA A 449 6.11 12.44 31.80
CA ALA A 449 5.40 11.97 32.98
C ALA A 449 6.09 10.76 33.62
N GLU A 450 6.51 9.77 32.83
CA GLU A 450 7.28 8.63 33.36
C GLU A 450 8.56 9.06 34.08
N GLN A 451 9.31 9.99 33.49
CA GLN A 451 10.55 10.49 34.06
C GLN A 451 10.33 11.28 35.38
N VAL A 452 9.26 12.07 35.46
CA VAL A 452 8.94 12.89 36.65
C VAL A 452 8.42 12.04 37.81
N PHE A 453 7.59 11.02 37.55
CA PHE A 453 6.96 10.21 38.59
C PHE A 453 7.74 8.96 38.97
N PHE A 454 8.34 8.25 38.01
CA PHE A 454 9.04 6.99 38.25
C PHE A 454 10.57 7.10 38.22
N HIS A 455 11.11 8.23 37.77
CA HIS A 455 12.55 8.43 37.55
C HIS A 455 13.19 7.33 36.67
N ARG A 456 12.37 6.71 35.82
CA ARG A 456 12.73 5.65 34.87
C ARG A 456 11.98 5.93 33.57
N ILE A 457 12.59 5.52 32.47
CA ILE A 457 12.00 5.64 31.13
C ILE A 457 11.72 4.26 30.57
N THR A 458 10.59 4.11 29.87
CA THR A 458 10.23 2.86 29.21
C THR A 458 10.33 2.92 27.69
N THR A 459 10.18 1.77 27.05
CA THR A 459 10.09 1.64 25.59
C THR A 459 8.71 2.03 25.05
N GLY A 460 7.71 2.29 25.91
CA GLY A 460 6.34 2.63 25.52
C GLY A 460 6.23 3.92 24.69
N ALA A 461 7.17 4.85 24.87
CA ALA A 461 7.21 6.13 24.17
C ALA A 461 7.83 6.08 22.76
N LEU A 462 8.17 4.89 22.22
CA LEU A 462 8.85 4.76 20.93
C LEU A 462 8.07 5.42 19.77
N ASP A 463 6.76 5.16 19.70
CA ASP A 463 5.91 5.70 18.64
C ASP A 463 5.76 7.23 18.74
N ASP A 464 5.75 7.77 19.96
CA ASP A 464 5.66 9.22 20.19
C ASP A 464 6.95 9.91 19.77
N LEU A 465 8.11 9.35 20.14
CA LEU A 465 9.41 9.86 19.72
C LEU A 465 9.55 9.83 18.20
N ARG A 466 9.13 8.74 17.54
CA ARG A 466 9.19 8.63 16.09
C ARG A 466 8.37 9.74 15.40
N LYS A 467 7.18 10.06 15.91
CA LYS A 467 6.34 11.15 15.38
C LYS A 467 6.94 12.53 15.65
N VAL A 468 7.47 12.75 16.85
CA VAL A 468 8.16 13.99 17.22
C VAL A 468 9.35 14.23 16.29
N THR A 469 10.19 13.20 16.08
CA THR A 469 11.33 13.28 15.17
C THR A 469 10.90 13.55 13.73
N GLN A 470 9.87 12.86 13.22
CA GLN A 470 9.35 13.11 11.87
C GLN A 470 8.81 14.54 11.72
N SER A 471 8.09 15.04 12.72
CA SER A 471 7.59 16.41 12.71
C SER A 471 8.72 17.44 12.75
N ALA A 472 9.76 17.20 13.55
CA ALA A 472 10.92 18.07 13.62
C ALA A 472 11.67 18.13 12.29
N TYR A 473 11.94 16.99 11.65
CA TYR A 473 12.55 16.98 10.32
C TYR A 473 11.65 17.65 9.27
N ALA A 474 10.34 17.45 9.29
CA ALA A 474 9.43 18.12 8.35
C ALA A 474 9.48 19.65 8.50
N GLN A 475 9.51 20.16 9.74
CA GLN A 475 9.63 21.60 10.02
C GLN A 475 10.95 22.18 9.50
N VAL A 476 12.06 21.47 9.72
CA VAL A 476 13.41 21.94 9.38
C VAL A 476 13.72 21.78 7.88
N VAL A 477 13.32 20.66 7.28
CA VAL A 477 13.73 20.24 5.93
C VAL A 477 12.69 20.58 4.85
N GLU A 478 11.40 20.39 5.15
CA GLU A 478 10.32 20.52 4.15
C GLU A 478 9.65 21.89 4.21
N PHE A 479 9.32 22.37 5.42
CA PHE A 479 8.60 23.63 5.62
C PHE A 479 9.50 24.86 5.71
N GLY A 480 10.81 24.70 5.91
CA GLY A 480 11.74 25.81 6.03
C GLY A 480 11.49 26.71 7.24
N MET A 481 11.03 26.14 8.37
CA MET A 481 10.70 26.86 9.61
C MET A 481 11.91 27.13 10.50
N ASN A 482 13.14 26.88 10.02
CA ASN A 482 14.35 27.11 10.78
C ASN A 482 15.15 28.31 10.27
N GLU A 483 15.61 29.16 11.18
CA GLU A 483 16.41 30.35 10.88
C GLU A 483 17.79 29.98 10.32
N ALA A 484 18.42 28.91 10.84
CA ALA A 484 19.79 28.54 10.45
C ALA A 484 19.91 28.02 9.00
N LEU A 485 18.88 27.32 8.51
CA LEU A 485 18.82 26.83 7.12
C LEU A 485 18.13 27.82 6.18
N GLY A 486 17.28 28.69 6.72
CA GLY A 486 16.45 29.60 5.95
C GLY A 486 15.25 28.91 5.28
N PRO A 487 14.51 29.65 4.43
CA PRO A 487 13.28 29.18 3.80
C PRO A 487 13.57 28.30 2.57
N VAL A 488 14.34 27.23 2.75
CA VAL A 488 14.64 26.24 1.71
C VAL A 488 13.85 24.97 1.97
N SER A 489 13.27 24.40 0.91
CA SER A 489 12.56 23.12 0.98
C SER A 489 13.38 22.05 0.26
N PHE A 490 13.76 21.01 0.99
CA PHE A 490 14.31 19.80 0.41
C PHE A 490 13.21 18.74 0.38
N GLY A 491 13.00 18.12 -0.78
CA GLY A 491 12.03 17.04 -0.91
C GLY A 491 12.41 15.85 -0.02
N MET A 492 11.63 15.59 1.01
CA MET A 492 11.83 14.42 1.87
C MET A 492 11.30 13.16 1.16
N CYS A 493 12.08 12.08 1.16
CA CYS A 493 11.59 10.79 0.67
C CYS A 493 10.46 10.30 1.58
N LYS A 494 9.35 9.89 0.98
CA LYS A 494 8.25 9.29 1.74
C LYS A 494 8.66 7.90 2.21
N GLN A 495 8.06 7.42 3.30
CA GLN A 495 8.28 6.04 3.77
C GLN A 495 7.94 5.06 2.63
N GLY A 496 8.96 4.38 2.08
CA GLY A 496 8.84 3.43 0.97
C GLY A 496 9.62 3.81 -0.28
N ASP A 497 10.09 5.05 -0.41
CA ASP A 497 10.98 5.46 -1.50
C ASP A 497 12.43 5.05 -1.19
N ILE A 498 13.08 4.39 -2.15
CA ILE A 498 14.49 4.00 -2.04
C ILE A 498 15.32 5.27 -2.19
N VAL A 499 15.91 5.75 -1.07
CA VAL A 499 16.82 6.89 -1.08
C VAL A 499 18.12 6.45 -1.74
N PHE A 500 18.34 6.84 -2.99
CA PHE A 500 19.62 6.60 -3.66
C PHE A 500 20.66 7.64 -3.23
N GLU A 501 20.31 8.93 -3.16
CA GLU A 501 21.20 10.00 -2.64
C GLU A 501 20.37 11.12 -1.99
N LYS A 502 20.90 11.73 -0.92
CA LYS A 502 20.30 12.92 -0.30
C LYS A 502 20.56 14.15 -1.21
N PRO A 503 19.59 15.07 -1.39
CA PRO A 503 19.75 16.21 -2.29
C PRO A 503 20.64 17.34 -1.76
N PHE A 504 21.29 17.15 -0.60
CA PHE A 504 22.14 18.13 0.07
C PHE A 504 23.44 17.50 0.54
N GLY A 505 24.48 18.34 0.70
CA GLY A 505 25.79 17.89 1.16
C GLY A 505 25.80 17.48 2.63
N GLU A 506 26.83 16.71 3.01
CA GLU A 506 27.06 16.27 4.39
C GLU A 506 27.11 17.39 5.45
N PRO A 507 27.73 18.58 5.24
CA PRO A 507 27.71 19.64 6.26
C PRO A 507 26.28 20.15 6.53
N THR A 508 25.43 20.20 5.51
CA THR A 508 24.02 20.56 5.67
C THR A 508 23.26 19.45 6.41
N ALA A 509 23.58 18.18 6.15
CA ALA A 509 22.99 17.06 6.89
C ALA A 509 23.32 17.14 8.40
N GLN A 510 24.57 17.44 8.75
CA GLN A 510 24.99 17.62 10.14
C GLN A 510 24.30 18.81 10.80
N LEU A 511 24.13 19.92 10.07
CA LEU A 511 23.40 21.09 10.55
C LEU A 511 21.93 20.75 10.82
N ILE A 512 21.25 20.07 9.88
CA ILE A 512 19.86 19.62 10.06
C ILE A 512 19.74 18.75 11.32
N ASP A 513 20.63 17.78 11.51
CA ASP A 513 20.58 16.88 12.67
C ASP A 513 20.83 17.61 13.99
N HIS A 514 21.69 18.64 13.99
CA HIS A 514 21.92 19.48 15.17
C HIS A 514 20.66 20.28 15.53
N GLU A 515 20.06 20.96 14.55
CA GLU A 515 18.89 21.81 14.72
C GLU A 515 17.64 21.01 15.13
N VAL A 516 17.46 19.80 14.57
CA VAL A 516 16.39 18.89 14.97
C VAL A 516 16.52 18.49 16.44
N ARG A 517 17.74 18.21 16.93
CA ARG A 517 17.97 17.91 18.36
C ARG A 517 17.63 19.10 19.25
N LEU A 518 18.10 20.30 18.89
CA LEU A 518 17.78 21.52 19.63
C LEU A 518 16.28 21.76 19.73
N LEU A 519 15.54 21.58 18.64
CA LEU A 519 14.09 21.73 18.61
C LEU A 519 13.38 20.72 19.53
N ILE A 520 13.80 19.46 19.49
CA ILE A 520 13.23 18.40 20.34
C ILE A 520 13.58 18.65 21.81
N ASP A 521 14.80 19.07 22.11
CA ASP A 521 15.26 19.36 23.48
C ASP A 521 14.48 20.57 24.05
N ALA A 522 14.24 21.61 23.26
CA ALA A 522 13.41 22.74 23.65
C ALA A 522 11.95 22.32 23.94
N ALA A 523 11.36 21.49 23.07
CA ALA A 523 10.02 20.94 23.29
C ALA A 523 9.97 20.06 24.56
N PHE A 524 11.02 19.27 24.80
CA PHE A 524 11.14 18.42 25.97
C PHE A 524 11.24 19.24 27.26
N GLN A 525 12.08 20.28 27.30
CA GLN A 525 12.24 21.15 28.46
C GLN A 525 10.94 21.90 28.80
N ARG A 526 10.24 22.44 27.79
CA ARG A 526 8.93 23.09 27.99
C ARG A 526 7.91 22.11 28.57
N THR A 527 7.87 20.89 28.03
CA THR A 527 6.94 19.84 28.51
C THR A 527 7.29 19.42 29.93
N LEU A 528 8.59 19.32 30.27
CA LEU A 528 9.07 19.00 31.60
C LEU A 528 8.61 20.04 32.63
N GLN A 529 8.80 21.33 32.34
CA GLN A 529 8.31 22.40 33.21
C GLN A 529 6.80 22.32 33.41
N LEU A 530 6.03 22.14 32.32
CA LEU A 530 4.58 22.05 32.40
C LEU A 530 4.08 20.87 33.24
N VAL A 531 4.71 19.69 33.10
CA VAL A 531 4.35 18.50 33.88
C VAL A 531 4.73 18.65 35.36
N ILE A 532 5.84 19.33 35.66
CA ILE A 532 6.24 19.65 37.04
C ILE A 532 5.23 20.61 37.68
N ASP A 533 4.87 21.69 36.97
CA ASP A 533 3.92 22.69 37.45
C ASP A 533 2.51 22.11 37.68
N LYS A 534 2.12 21.11 36.88
CA LYS A 534 0.82 20.45 36.93
C LYS A 534 0.87 19.03 37.49
N LYS A 535 1.89 18.72 38.30
CA LYS A 535 2.13 17.37 38.84
C LYS A 535 0.90 16.78 39.55
N GLU A 536 0.25 17.56 40.41
CA GLU A 536 -0.94 17.10 41.15
C GLU A 536 -2.10 16.72 40.23
N MET A 537 -2.27 17.42 39.11
CA MET A 537 -3.33 17.16 38.15
C MET A 537 -3.08 15.87 37.37
N VAL A 538 -1.82 15.61 36.98
CA VAL A 538 -1.44 14.34 36.34
C VAL A 538 -1.71 13.16 37.28
N GLU A 539 -1.39 13.31 38.56
CA GLU A 539 -1.64 12.26 39.55
C GLU A 539 -3.13 11.97 39.75
N LYS A 540 -3.97 13.01 39.80
CA LYS A 540 -5.44 12.85 39.90
C LYS A 540 -6.02 12.10 38.70
N VAL A 541 -5.61 12.47 37.49
CA VAL A 541 -6.04 11.83 36.24
C VAL A 541 -5.55 10.39 36.18
N ALA A 542 -4.29 10.12 36.53
CA ALA A 542 -3.74 8.77 36.54
C ALA A 542 -4.45 7.84 37.54
N LYS A 543 -4.77 8.32 38.74
CA LYS A 543 -5.55 7.57 39.74
C LYS A 543 -6.95 7.22 39.24
N HIS A 544 -7.64 8.19 38.63
CA HIS A 544 -8.97 7.94 38.05
C HIS A 544 -8.91 6.98 36.85
N LEU A 545 -7.86 7.04 36.02
CA LEU A 545 -7.65 6.07 34.94
C LEU A 545 -7.45 4.65 35.47
N LEU A 546 -6.80 4.48 36.63
CA LEU A 546 -6.65 3.16 37.23
C LEU A 546 -7.97 2.59 37.74
N GLU A 547 -8.91 3.44 38.16
CA GLU A 547 -10.24 3.04 38.65
C GLU A 547 -11.24 2.75 37.52
N LYS A 548 -11.40 3.68 36.56
CA LYS A 548 -12.41 3.59 35.49
C LYS A 548 -11.89 2.98 34.18
N GLU A 549 -10.57 2.85 34.00
CA GLU A 549 -9.86 2.40 32.77
C GLU A 549 -10.02 3.30 31.54
N ILE A 550 -11.08 4.10 31.51
CA ILE A 550 -11.50 4.99 30.44
C ILE A 550 -11.98 6.29 31.09
N LEU A 551 -11.52 7.42 30.56
CA LEU A 551 -12.04 8.75 30.90
C LEU A 551 -12.52 9.47 29.65
N ASP A 552 -13.76 9.94 29.68
CA ASP A 552 -14.31 10.79 28.64
C ASP A 552 -14.00 12.27 28.94
N LYS A 553 -14.22 13.15 27.96
CA LYS A 553 -14.01 14.60 28.11
C LYS A 553 -14.76 15.21 29.30
N THR A 554 -15.94 14.68 29.63
CA THR A 554 -16.73 15.11 30.80
C THR A 554 -16.03 14.81 32.11
N ASP A 555 -15.49 13.60 32.27
CA ASP A 555 -14.71 13.22 33.45
C ASP A 555 -13.45 14.10 33.57
N MET A 556 -12.80 14.39 32.43
CA MET A 556 -11.62 15.27 32.39
C MET A 556 -11.96 16.70 32.83
N MET A 557 -13.12 17.23 32.43
CA MET A 557 -13.59 18.55 32.87
C MET A 557 -13.90 18.59 34.37
N GLU A 558 -14.46 17.51 34.94
CA GLU A 558 -14.69 17.39 36.38
C GLU A 558 -13.38 17.38 37.18
N LEU A 559 -12.33 16.73 36.65
CA LEU A 559 -11.04 16.58 37.32
C LEU A 559 -10.14 17.82 37.21
N LEU A 560 -10.07 18.41 36.02
CA LEU A 560 -9.14 19.49 35.69
C LEU A 560 -9.78 20.89 35.69
N GLY A 561 -11.11 20.95 35.75
CA GLY A 561 -11.87 22.17 35.51
C GLY A 561 -11.99 22.51 34.02
N PRO A 562 -12.64 23.64 33.68
CA PRO A 562 -12.78 24.07 32.29
C PRO A 562 -11.40 24.35 31.68
N ARG A 563 -11.23 24.02 30.41
CA ARG A 563 -10.01 24.31 29.66
C ARG A 563 -9.78 25.84 29.65
N PRO A 564 -8.56 26.32 29.94
CA PRO A 564 -8.26 27.76 29.99
C PRO A 564 -8.34 28.46 28.62
N PHE A 565 -8.38 27.69 27.52
CA PHE A 565 -8.43 28.19 26.16
C PHE A 565 -9.80 27.93 25.52
N LYS A 566 -10.26 28.86 24.68
CA LYS A 566 -11.50 28.71 23.93
C LYS A 566 -11.35 27.59 22.89
N GLU A 567 -12.07 26.51 23.09
CA GLU A 567 -12.27 25.53 22.04
C GLU A 567 -13.27 26.09 21.04
N LYS A 568 -12.86 26.25 19.78
CA LYS A 568 -13.82 26.46 18.68
C LYS A 568 -14.59 25.15 18.56
N SER A 569 -15.82 25.10 19.08
CA SER A 569 -16.75 24.03 18.75
C SER A 569 -17.04 24.17 17.25
N SER A 570 -16.50 23.25 16.46
CA SER A 570 -16.85 23.11 15.04
C SER A 570 -18.32 22.72 14.88
#